data_AF-A0A821D6B2-F1
#
_entry.id   AF-A0A821D6B2-F1
#
_cell.length_a   1.000
_cell.length_b   1.000
_cell.length_c   1.000
_cell.angle_alpha   90.00
_cell.angle_beta   90.00
_cell.angle_gamma   90.00
#
_symmetry.space_group_name_H-M   'P 1'
#
loop_
_entity.id
_entity.type
_entity.pdbx_description
1 polymer ?
#
loop_
_entity_poly.entity_id
_entity_poly.type
_entity_poly.pdbx_seq_one_letter_code
_entity_poly.pdbx_strand_id
1 'polypeptide(L)'
;QFHNAFHINKMQLETEKQARNNLCLEKSRSWIFENNSTQNAIGQPTAYKLYPGDNAIPLSSKKAWWRKRASFVDYHVWVTPFDEKEMFGSGNYPNQSQSDIGLLKYTEQDRSIVDKDIVLWYTFGVTHIPRQEDFPVMPVVICGFTLKPNGFFDINPASDIPKPVKKADETCCKK
;
A
#
# COMPACT_ATOMS: atom_id res chain seq x y z
N GLN A 1 18.34 17.05 -30.43
CA GLN A 1 17.38 16.67 -29.36
C GLN A 1 18.16 16.55 -28.06
N PHE A 2 17.65 17.06 -26.93
CA PHE A 2 18.39 17.07 -25.67
C PHE A 2 18.33 15.74 -24.88
N HIS A 3 17.54 14.76 -25.35
CA HIS A 3 17.44 13.38 -24.83
C HIS A 3 17.23 13.24 -23.30
N ASN A 4 16.69 14.26 -22.65
CA ASN A 4 16.60 14.37 -21.19
C ASN A 4 15.17 14.55 -20.65
N ALA A 5 14.16 14.67 -21.53
CA ALA A 5 12.78 14.82 -21.12
C ALA A 5 12.19 13.46 -20.66
N PHE A 6 11.41 13.49 -19.58
CA PHE A 6 10.60 12.37 -19.11
C PHE A 6 9.13 12.79 -19.04
N HIS A 7 8.22 11.83 -19.07
CA HIS A 7 6.78 12.05 -18.98
C HIS A 7 6.12 11.01 -18.08
N ILE A 8 4.91 11.31 -17.64
CA ILE A 8 4.09 10.42 -16.83
C ILE A 8 3.14 9.67 -17.77
N ASN A 9 3.08 8.35 -17.65
CA ASN A 9 2.04 7.54 -18.26
C ASN A 9 1.04 7.12 -17.19
N LYS A 10 -0.20 7.59 -17.30
CA LYS A 10 -1.31 7.25 -16.38
C LYS A 10 -2.21 6.24 -17.07
N MET A 11 -2.40 5.09 -16.43
CA MET A 11 -3.25 4.00 -16.89
C MET A 11 -4.28 3.68 -15.80
N GLN A 12 -5.55 3.68 -16.16
CA GLN A 12 -6.62 3.22 -15.28
C GLN A 12 -6.62 1.69 -15.22
N LEU A 13 -6.80 1.13 -14.04
CA LEU A 13 -6.93 -0.30 -13.84
C LEU A 13 -8.42 -0.61 -13.75
N GLU A 14 -8.90 -1.49 -14.64
CA GLU A 14 -10.33 -1.70 -14.83
C GLU A 14 -10.86 -2.94 -14.08
N THR A 15 -9.98 -3.93 -13.87
CA THR A 15 -10.33 -5.22 -13.27
C THR A 15 -9.35 -5.65 -12.18
N GLU A 16 -9.77 -6.59 -11.35
CA GLU A 16 -8.94 -7.17 -10.30
C GLU A 16 -7.62 -7.77 -10.80
N LYS A 17 -7.64 -8.48 -11.95
CA LYS A 17 -6.40 -9.07 -12.51
C LYS A 17 -5.44 -8.00 -13.00
N GLN A 18 -5.94 -6.91 -13.60
CA GLN A 18 -5.11 -5.77 -13.96
C GLN A 18 -4.50 -5.08 -12.73
N ALA A 19 -5.19 -5.16 -11.59
CA ALA A 19 -4.76 -4.58 -10.33
C ALA A 19 -3.75 -5.41 -9.52
N ARG A 20 -3.42 -6.64 -9.96
CA ARG A 20 -2.33 -7.43 -9.37
C ARG A 20 -0.98 -6.93 -9.85
N ASN A 21 -0.34 -6.03 -9.09
CA ASN A 21 0.89 -5.38 -9.53
C ASN A 21 2.01 -5.39 -8.51
N ASN A 22 3.23 -5.33 -9.04
CA ASN A 22 4.46 -5.17 -8.27
C ASN A 22 5.03 -3.76 -8.42
N LEU A 23 5.79 -3.34 -7.41
CA LEU A 23 6.69 -2.19 -7.48
C LEU A 23 7.63 -2.36 -8.69
N CYS A 24 7.99 -1.25 -9.32
CA CYS A 24 8.96 -1.23 -10.41
C CYS A 24 9.82 0.02 -10.27
N LEU A 25 11.01 -0.15 -9.70
CA LEU A 25 11.95 0.94 -9.44
C LEU A 25 12.39 1.62 -10.75
N GLU A 26 12.68 0.84 -11.79
CA GLU A 26 13.09 1.34 -13.10
C GLU A 26 12.07 2.31 -13.73
N LYS A 27 10.78 2.11 -13.46
CA LYS A 27 9.69 2.92 -14.01
C LYS A 27 9.11 3.92 -12.99
N SER A 28 9.66 3.98 -11.78
CA SER A 28 9.10 4.75 -10.67
C SER A 28 7.58 4.56 -10.51
N ARG A 29 7.11 3.31 -10.64
CA ARG A 29 5.67 2.98 -10.64
C ARG A 29 5.04 3.34 -9.29
N SER A 30 3.85 3.93 -9.34
CA SER A 30 3.05 4.27 -8.16
C SER A 30 1.55 4.10 -8.43
N TRP A 31 0.73 4.07 -7.38
CA TRP A 31 -0.72 3.91 -7.46
C TRP A 31 -1.41 5.12 -6.86
N ILE A 32 -2.43 5.60 -7.56
CA ILE A 32 -3.28 6.71 -7.17
C ILE A 32 -4.71 6.17 -7.14
N PHE A 33 -5.40 6.41 -6.02
CA PHE A 33 -6.78 6.03 -5.79
C PHE A 33 -7.62 7.29 -5.88
N GLU A 34 -8.44 7.37 -6.92
CA GLU A 34 -9.16 8.59 -7.31
C GLU A 34 -10.66 8.42 -7.07
N ASN A 35 -11.31 9.51 -6.66
CA ASN A 35 -12.76 9.61 -6.62
C ASN A 35 -13.24 10.50 -7.77
N ASN A 36 -13.78 9.89 -8.82
CA ASN A 36 -14.27 10.58 -10.01
C ASN A 36 -15.54 11.43 -9.76
N SER A 37 -16.25 11.23 -8.65
CA SER A 37 -17.43 12.03 -8.31
C SER A 37 -17.11 13.40 -7.73
N THR A 38 -15.84 13.67 -7.39
CA THR A 38 -15.41 14.93 -6.78
C THR A 38 -14.17 15.47 -7.45
N GLN A 39 -14.14 16.77 -7.73
CA GLN A 39 -13.02 17.44 -8.37
C GLN A 39 -12.45 18.52 -7.47
N ASN A 40 -11.15 18.75 -7.59
CA ASN A 40 -10.48 19.90 -6.98
C ASN A 40 -10.63 21.17 -7.85
N ALA A 41 -10.09 22.29 -7.36
CA ALA A 41 -10.20 23.61 -7.99
C ALA A 41 -9.66 23.69 -9.44
N ILE A 42 -8.83 22.75 -9.87
CA ILE A 42 -8.29 22.69 -11.24
C ILE A 42 -8.98 21.61 -12.10
N GLY A 43 -10.09 21.05 -11.65
CA GLY A 43 -10.91 20.10 -12.39
C GLY A 43 -10.35 18.67 -12.42
N GLN A 44 -9.41 18.33 -11.54
CA GLN A 44 -8.87 16.96 -11.43
C GLN A 44 -9.61 16.18 -10.34
N PRO A 45 -9.79 14.85 -10.48
CA PRO A 45 -10.36 14.01 -9.43
C PRO A 45 -9.59 14.11 -8.11
N THR A 46 -10.30 14.13 -6.98
CA THR A 46 -9.63 14.06 -5.68
C THR A 46 -9.03 12.67 -5.48
N ALA A 47 -7.85 12.60 -4.86
CA ALA A 47 -7.14 11.33 -4.78
C ALA A 47 -6.17 11.21 -3.60
N TYR A 48 -5.86 9.95 -3.24
CA TYR A 48 -4.71 9.61 -2.42
C TYR A 48 -3.74 8.75 -3.21
N LYS A 49 -2.44 8.94 -2.95
CA LYS A 49 -1.36 8.19 -3.59
C LYS A 49 -0.65 7.31 -2.56
N LEU A 50 -0.39 6.07 -2.94
CA LEU A 50 0.41 5.12 -2.17
C LEU A 50 1.90 5.45 -2.33
N TYR A 51 2.56 5.73 -1.21
CA TYR A 51 4.00 5.85 -1.09
C TYR A 51 4.53 4.59 -0.40
N PRO A 52 5.09 3.63 -1.16
CA PRO A 52 5.68 2.46 -0.57
C PRO A 52 6.90 2.86 0.27
N GLY A 53 7.07 2.27 1.45
CA GLY A 53 8.32 2.31 2.19
C GLY A 53 9.24 1.15 1.80
N ASP A 54 10.06 0.69 2.74
CA ASP A 54 10.90 -0.49 2.53
C ASP A 54 10.06 -1.72 2.19
N ASN A 55 10.52 -2.49 1.21
CA ASN A 55 9.81 -3.64 0.68
C ASN A 55 10.75 -4.80 0.39
N ALA A 56 10.15 -5.97 0.31
CA ALA A 56 10.80 -7.20 -0.08
C ALA A 56 9.83 -8.06 -0.88
N ILE A 57 10.39 -8.87 -1.77
CA ILE A 57 9.66 -9.94 -2.44
C ILE A 57 10.12 -11.29 -1.89
N PRO A 58 9.24 -12.30 -1.86
CA PRO A 58 9.65 -13.66 -1.53
C PRO A 58 10.76 -14.17 -2.45
N LEU A 59 11.90 -14.53 -1.87
CA LEU A 59 13.01 -15.16 -2.60
C LEU A 59 12.75 -16.64 -2.93
N SER A 60 11.72 -17.23 -2.34
CA SER A 60 11.35 -18.63 -2.62
C SER A 60 10.83 -18.81 -4.05
N SER A 61 10.75 -20.06 -4.51
CA SER A 61 10.06 -20.38 -5.76
C SER A 61 8.54 -20.16 -5.64
N LYS A 62 7.88 -19.72 -6.72
CA LYS A 62 6.40 -19.70 -6.86
C LYS A 62 5.75 -21.05 -6.54
N LYS A 63 6.50 -22.15 -6.69
CA LYS A 63 6.00 -23.51 -6.43
C LYS A 63 6.20 -23.97 -4.97
N ALA A 64 6.82 -23.18 -4.11
CA ALA A 64 7.07 -23.56 -2.72
C ALA A 64 5.74 -23.83 -1.98
N TRP A 65 5.72 -24.84 -1.13
CA TRP A 65 4.49 -25.27 -0.42
C TRP A 65 3.78 -24.12 0.29
N TRP A 66 4.52 -23.29 1.02
CA TRP A 66 3.95 -22.18 1.78
C TRP A 66 3.32 -21.11 0.88
N ARG A 67 3.82 -20.93 -0.35
CA ARG A 67 3.27 -19.97 -1.33
C ARG A 67 1.85 -20.36 -1.72
N LYS A 68 1.52 -21.65 -1.73
CA LYS A 68 0.17 -22.15 -2.04
C LYS A 68 -0.90 -21.68 -1.03
N ARG A 69 -0.50 -21.18 0.14
CA ARG A 69 -1.38 -20.78 1.25
C ARG A 69 -1.30 -19.29 1.58
N ALA A 70 -0.36 -18.59 0.94
CA ALA A 70 -0.01 -17.21 1.24
C ALA A 70 0.20 -16.41 -0.05
N SER A 71 -0.53 -16.73 -1.13
CA SER A 71 -0.27 -16.13 -2.44
C SER A 71 -0.50 -14.61 -2.49
N PHE A 72 -1.10 -14.01 -1.45
CA PHE A 72 -1.12 -12.55 -1.25
C PHE A 72 0.28 -11.90 -1.29
N VAL A 73 1.36 -12.68 -1.09
CA VAL A 73 2.75 -12.20 -1.21
C VAL A 73 3.29 -12.16 -2.64
N ASP A 74 2.58 -12.70 -3.64
CA ASP A 74 3.07 -12.74 -5.02
C ASP A 74 2.98 -11.38 -5.73
N TYR A 75 2.20 -10.45 -5.16
CA TYR A 75 2.07 -9.07 -5.64
C TYR A 75 2.10 -8.10 -4.47
N HIS A 76 2.70 -6.93 -4.68
CA HIS A 76 2.71 -5.84 -3.68
C HIS A 76 1.34 -5.19 -3.54
N VAL A 77 0.62 -5.01 -4.65
CA VAL A 77 -0.68 -4.34 -4.69
C VAL A 77 -1.72 -5.27 -5.28
N TRP A 78 -2.87 -5.30 -4.60
CA TRP A 78 -4.12 -5.89 -5.08
C TRP A 78 -5.24 -4.88 -4.85
N VAL A 79 -6.20 -4.86 -5.76
CA VAL A 79 -7.43 -4.07 -5.59
C VAL A 79 -8.60 -4.98 -5.90
N THR A 80 -9.57 -5.02 -4.99
CA THR A 80 -10.82 -5.78 -5.14
C THR A 80 -12.00 -4.83 -4.96
N PRO A 81 -13.16 -5.11 -5.55
CA PRO A 81 -14.40 -4.53 -5.06
C PRO A 81 -14.61 -4.93 -3.59
N PHE A 82 -15.30 -4.10 -2.83
CA PHE A 82 -15.68 -4.44 -1.46
C PHE A 82 -16.65 -5.63 -1.44
N ASP A 83 -16.36 -6.60 -0.57
CA ASP A 83 -17.24 -7.72 -0.22
C ASP A 83 -17.05 -8.03 1.27
N GLU A 84 -18.14 -8.02 2.03
CA GLU A 84 -18.13 -8.25 3.49
C GLU A 84 -17.55 -9.62 3.89
N LYS A 85 -17.48 -10.58 2.96
CA LYS A 85 -16.94 -11.93 3.21
C LYS A 85 -15.44 -12.04 2.90
N GLU A 86 -14.85 -11.05 2.23
CA GLU A 86 -13.46 -11.05 1.79
C GLU A 86 -12.59 -10.21 2.72
N MET A 87 -12.36 -10.72 3.93
CA MET A 87 -11.72 -9.95 5.02
C MET A 87 -10.21 -10.18 5.18
N PHE A 88 -9.67 -11.29 4.65
CA PHE A 88 -8.28 -11.69 4.94
C PHE A 88 -7.53 -12.08 3.68
N GLY A 89 -6.29 -11.62 3.55
CA GLY A 89 -5.42 -11.90 2.40
C GLY A 89 -5.15 -13.39 2.15
N SER A 90 -5.17 -14.20 3.21
CA SER A 90 -5.02 -15.67 3.18
C SER A 90 -6.35 -16.43 3.35
N GLY A 91 -7.47 -15.71 3.43
CA GLY A 91 -8.78 -16.24 3.83
C GLY A 91 -8.92 -16.54 5.32
N ASN A 92 -10.12 -17.01 5.70
CA ASN A 92 -10.58 -17.06 7.11
C ASN A 92 -9.82 -18.06 8.00
N TYR A 93 -9.31 -19.15 7.43
CA TYR A 93 -8.73 -20.27 8.20
C TYR A 93 -7.32 -20.61 7.70
N PRO A 94 -6.29 -19.78 8.02
CA PRO A 94 -4.95 -19.98 7.50
C PRO A 94 -4.22 -21.15 8.14
N ASN A 95 -4.56 -21.55 9.37
CA ASN A 95 -3.88 -22.64 10.06
C ASN A 95 -4.04 -23.97 9.30
N GLN A 96 -2.91 -24.61 8.97
CA GLN A 96 -2.85 -25.86 8.19
C GLN A 96 -3.69 -25.89 6.89
N SER A 97 -4.02 -24.72 6.31
CA SER A 97 -4.73 -24.65 5.04
C SER A 97 -3.98 -25.43 3.95
N GLN A 98 -4.70 -26.09 3.05
CA GLN A 98 -4.09 -26.87 1.96
C GLN A 98 -3.92 -26.05 0.67
N SER A 99 -4.65 -24.94 0.58
CA SER A 99 -4.69 -24.04 -0.57
C SER A 99 -5.03 -22.63 -0.15
N ASP A 100 -4.78 -21.68 -1.06
CA ASP A 100 -5.15 -20.29 -0.89
C ASP A 100 -6.64 -20.10 -1.19
N ILE A 101 -7.33 -19.53 -0.23
CA ILE A 101 -8.74 -19.16 -0.31
C ILE A 101 -8.94 -17.66 -0.08
N GLY A 102 -7.86 -16.88 -0.09
CA GLY A 102 -7.82 -15.43 0.06
C GLY A 102 -7.65 -14.71 -1.28
N LEU A 103 -6.74 -13.74 -1.35
CA LEU A 103 -6.66 -12.74 -2.43
C LEU A 103 -6.52 -13.31 -3.83
N LEU A 104 -5.73 -14.37 -4.00
CA LEU A 104 -5.61 -15.00 -5.31
C LEU A 104 -6.97 -15.52 -5.77
N LYS A 105 -7.72 -16.18 -4.88
CA LYS A 105 -9.05 -16.72 -5.18
C LYS A 105 -10.09 -15.61 -5.38
N TYR A 106 -10.07 -14.58 -4.54
CA TYR A 106 -11.00 -13.44 -4.66
C TYR A 106 -10.89 -12.79 -6.03
N THR A 107 -9.66 -12.51 -6.44
CA THR A 107 -9.38 -11.82 -7.71
C THR A 107 -9.45 -12.71 -8.94
N GLU A 108 -9.61 -14.03 -8.82
CA GLU A 108 -9.83 -14.89 -10.00
C GLU A 108 -11.18 -14.61 -10.67
N GLN A 109 -12.12 -14.03 -9.93
CA GLN A 109 -13.41 -13.56 -10.44
C GLN A 109 -13.25 -12.41 -11.45
N ASP A 110 -12.11 -11.71 -11.42
CA ASP A 110 -11.76 -10.60 -12.31
C ASP A 110 -12.84 -9.52 -12.42
N ARG A 111 -13.42 -9.17 -11.27
CA ARG A 111 -14.51 -8.21 -11.17
C ARG A 111 -14.04 -6.83 -11.62
N SER A 112 -14.97 -6.00 -12.09
CA SER A 112 -14.68 -4.60 -12.40
C SER A 112 -14.46 -3.80 -11.12
N ILE A 113 -13.46 -2.93 -11.13
CA ILE A 113 -13.10 -2.02 -10.02
C ILE A 113 -13.29 -0.54 -10.38
N VAL A 114 -13.87 -0.24 -11.56
CA VAL A 114 -14.12 1.13 -12.02
C VAL A 114 -15.38 1.70 -11.36
N ASP A 115 -15.23 2.88 -10.74
CA ASP A 115 -16.32 3.60 -10.07
C ASP A 115 -17.10 2.71 -9.08
N LYS A 116 -16.36 1.90 -8.31
CA LYS A 116 -16.87 1.01 -7.25
C LYS A 116 -16.32 1.39 -5.89
N ASP A 117 -16.97 0.88 -4.85
CA ASP A 117 -16.35 0.74 -3.55
C ASP A 117 -15.26 -0.33 -3.65
N ILE A 118 -14.02 0.07 -3.39
CA ILE A 118 -12.82 -0.75 -3.62
C ILE A 118 -12.00 -0.87 -2.35
N VAL A 119 -11.30 -1.99 -2.22
CA VAL A 119 -10.38 -2.29 -1.13
C VAL A 119 -8.97 -2.41 -1.70
N LEU A 120 -8.04 -1.61 -1.15
CA LEU A 120 -6.61 -1.77 -1.38
C LEU A 120 -6.04 -2.81 -0.42
N TRP A 121 -5.37 -3.82 -0.97
CA TRP A 121 -4.54 -4.75 -0.21
C TRP A 121 -3.08 -4.51 -0.59
N TYR A 122 -2.29 -4.10 0.40
CA TYR A 122 -0.88 -3.78 0.20
C TYR A 122 0.01 -4.74 0.99
N THR A 123 0.80 -5.54 0.27
CA THR A 123 1.78 -6.45 0.83
C THR A 123 3.16 -5.80 0.81
N PHE A 124 3.77 -5.70 1.99
CA PHE A 124 5.13 -5.21 2.20
C PHE A 124 5.81 -6.04 3.30
N GLY A 125 7.13 -5.95 3.38
CA GLY A 125 7.89 -6.72 4.36
C GLY A 125 9.39 -6.53 4.23
N VAL A 126 10.14 -7.23 5.08
CA VAL A 126 11.59 -7.18 5.16
C VAL A 126 12.15 -8.59 4.99
N THR A 127 13.19 -8.74 4.17
CA THR A 127 14.04 -9.94 4.18
C THR A 127 15.08 -9.78 5.28
N HIS A 128 14.87 -10.42 6.43
CA HIS A 128 15.77 -10.30 7.57
C HIS A 128 16.99 -11.21 7.39
N ILE A 129 18.17 -10.60 7.28
CA ILE A 129 19.47 -11.26 7.36
C ILE A 129 20.06 -10.89 8.74
N PRO A 130 20.07 -11.81 9.71
CA PRO A 130 20.47 -11.50 11.08
C PRO A 130 21.91 -10.94 11.16
N ARG A 131 22.11 -9.97 12.05
CA ARG A 131 23.42 -9.39 12.38
C ARG A 131 23.78 -9.63 13.84
N GLN A 132 25.04 -9.39 14.21
CA GLN A 132 25.50 -9.59 15.59
C GLN A 132 24.75 -8.69 16.59
N GLU A 133 24.39 -7.48 16.17
CA GLU A 133 23.63 -6.51 16.96
C GLU A 133 22.20 -6.96 17.25
N ASP A 134 21.68 -7.97 16.54
CA ASP A 134 20.33 -8.51 16.79
C ASP A 134 20.29 -9.43 18.03
N PHE A 135 21.45 -9.73 18.62
CA PHE A 135 21.58 -10.63 19.77
C PHE A 135 22.01 -9.87 21.05
N PRO A 136 21.48 -10.21 22.24
CA PRO A 136 20.46 -11.24 22.53
C PRO A 136 19.02 -10.77 22.28
N VAL A 137 18.84 -9.47 22.03
CA VAL A 137 17.55 -8.84 21.78
C VAL A 137 17.69 -7.95 20.57
N MET A 138 16.89 -8.22 19.55
CA MET A 138 16.92 -7.49 18.28
C MET A 138 16.43 -6.05 18.48
N PRO A 139 17.21 -5.03 18.07
CA PRO A 139 16.71 -3.66 17.98
C PRO A 139 15.56 -3.54 16.99
N VAL A 140 14.73 -2.50 17.15
CA VAL A 140 13.56 -2.30 16.29
C VAL A 140 13.99 -2.03 14.84
N VAL A 141 13.38 -2.77 13.92
CA VAL A 141 13.37 -2.46 12.48
C VAL A 141 11.97 -1.96 12.12
N ILE A 142 11.90 -0.80 11.46
CA ILE A 142 10.63 -0.17 11.07
C ILE A 142 10.37 -0.47 9.60
N CYS A 143 9.18 -0.98 9.29
CA CYS A 143 8.71 -1.19 7.93
C CYS A 143 7.26 -0.74 7.84
N GLY A 144 6.91 0.00 6.79
CA GLY A 144 5.60 0.63 6.66
C GLY A 144 5.44 1.36 5.34
N PHE A 145 4.38 2.15 5.25
CA PHE A 145 4.05 2.94 4.06
C PHE A 145 3.31 4.21 4.46
N THR A 146 3.04 5.07 3.48
CA THR A 146 2.25 6.27 3.69
C THR A 146 1.24 6.45 2.56
N LEU A 147 0.01 6.80 2.90
CA LEU A 147 -0.94 7.36 1.95
C LEU A 147 -0.87 8.88 2.06
N LYS A 148 -0.62 9.56 0.94
CA LYS A 148 -0.59 11.03 0.91
C LYS A 148 -1.69 11.56 0.00
N PRO A 149 -2.32 12.69 0.35
CA PRO A 149 -3.26 13.35 -0.56
C PRO A 149 -2.53 13.75 -1.84
N ASN A 150 -3.17 13.53 -2.98
CA ASN A 150 -2.66 13.87 -4.32
C ASN A 150 -3.76 14.61 -5.07
N GLY A 151 -3.80 15.94 -4.96
CA GLY A 151 -4.92 16.72 -5.49
C GLY A 151 -6.23 16.52 -4.73
N PHE A 152 -6.19 16.01 -3.50
CA PHE A 152 -7.36 15.89 -2.63
C PHE A 152 -7.84 17.24 -2.07
N PHE A 153 -6.88 18.10 -1.72
CA PHE A 153 -7.12 19.47 -1.26
C PHE A 153 -6.73 20.45 -2.37
N ASP A 154 -7.41 21.59 -2.43
CA ASP A 154 -7.14 22.63 -3.43
C ASP A 154 -5.81 23.34 -3.20
N ILE A 155 -5.39 23.43 -1.93
CA ILE A 155 -4.13 24.01 -1.48
C ILE A 155 -3.54 23.15 -0.36
N ASN A 156 -2.34 23.53 0.11
CA ASN A 156 -1.73 22.85 1.26
C ASN A 156 -2.66 22.91 2.49
N PRO A 157 -3.17 21.76 3.00
CA PRO A 157 -4.12 21.72 4.11
C PRO A 157 -3.51 22.17 5.45
N ALA A 158 -2.18 22.35 5.51
CA ALA A 158 -1.47 22.78 6.71
C ALA A 158 -1.05 24.26 6.67
N SER A 159 -1.48 25.03 5.67
CA SER A 159 -0.98 26.39 5.43
C SER A 159 -1.37 27.39 6.53
N ASP A 160 -2.42 27.12 7.29
CA ASP A 160 -2.98 27.98 8.35
C ASP A 160 -2.72 27.43 9.76
N ILE A 161 -2.00 26.32 9.90
CA ILE A 161 -1.73 25.70 11.20
C ILE A 161 -0.70 26.55 11.96
N PRO A 162 -1.07 27.14 13.12
CA PRO A 162 -0.12 27.89 13.93
C PRO A 162 0.92 26.96 14.57
N LYS A 163 2.10 27.50 14.86
CA LYS A 163 3.11 26.76 15.63
C LYS A 163 2.54 26.39 17.01
N PRO A 164 2.76 25.17 17.51
CA PRO A 164 2.34 24.81 18.86
C PRO A 164 3.03 25.72 19.88
N VAL A 165 2.24 26.33 20.76
CA VAL A 165 2.76 27.14 21.87
C VAL A 165 3.37 26.19 22.90
N LYS A 166 4.66 26.34 23.19
CA LYS A 166 5.29 25.64 24.32
C LYS A 166 4.59 26.12 25.60
N LYS A 167 3.85 25.24 26.28
CA LYS A 167 3.50 25.51 27.68
C LYS A 167 4.80 25.58 28.47
N ALA A 168 4.99 26.65 29.24
CA ALA A 168 6.08 26.69 30.21
C ALA A 168 5.92 25.50 31.15
N ASP A 169 7.02 24.84 31.49
CA ASP A 169 7.01 23.76 32.47
C ASP A 169 6.48 24.33 33.80
N GLU A 170 5.20 24.15 34.07
CA GLU A 170 4.66 24.30 35.41
C GLU A 170 5.29 23.17 36.23
N THR A 171 6.41 23.50 36.89
CA THR A 171 7.03 22.65 37.90
C THR A 171 6.00 22.37 38.98
N CYS A 172 5.27 21.25 38.84
CA CYS A 172 4.26 20.75 39.78
C CYS A 172 4.90 20.28 41.12
N CYS A 173 6.22 20.38 41.28
CA CYS A 173 6.92 20.08 42.51
C CYS A 173 7.93 21.20 42.84
N LYS A 174 7.48 22.25 43.53
CA LYS A 174 8.39 22.98 44.43
C LYS A 174 8.64 22.06 45.63
N LYS A 175 9.87 21.54 45.75
CA LYS A 175 10.35 20.91 46.98
C LYS A 175 10.45 21.93 48.10
#